data_AF-A0AAN7K149-F1
#
_entry.id   AF-A0AAN7K149-F1
#
_cell.length_a   1.000
_cell.length_b   1.000
_cell.length_c   1.000
_cell.angle_alpha   90.00
_cell.angle_beta   90.00
_cell.angle_gamma   90.00
#
_symmetry.space_group_name_H-M   'P 1'
#
loop_
_entity.id
_entity.type
_entity.pdbx_description
1 polymer ?
#
loop_
_entity_poly.entity_id
_entity_poly.type
_entity_poly.pdbx_seq_one_letter_code
_entity_poly.pdbx_strand_id
1 'polypeptide(L)'
;MAVSLLSLLSSKLVHPQLQPMVSKMSLLDTFLFYIVHAVDKRGIWHRFPVFLGLAYLGIRRNLNQKYNLKAVGKLAGGRYDIEEFPYRTADGKYNDPDDKVTGSSGTFFGRNMSPSTSRYGLMDPHPSVVAAKLLARKEFVDTGKQFNMLACS
;
A
#
# COMPACT_ATOMS: atom_id res chain seq x y z
N MET A 1 -18.19 27.27 -11.31
CA MET A 1 -19.40 26.43 -11.07
C MET A 1 -19.13 24.92 -11.12
N ALA A 2 -18.42 24.37 -12.10
CA ALA A 2 -18.16 22.92 -12.21
C ALA A 2 -17.41 22.30 -11.00
N VAL A 3 -16.45 23.04 -10.42
CA VAL A 3 -15.69 22.61 -9.24
C VAL A 3 -16.58 22.44 -7.99
N SER A 4 -17.64 23.24 -7.88
CA SER A 4 -18.58 23.21 -6.75
C SER A 4 -19.52 21.99 -6.81
N LEU A 5 -19.97 21.61 -8.02
CA LEU A 5 -20.87 20.46 -8.20
C LEU A 5 -20.14 19.12 -7.99
N LEU A 6 -18.91 18.99 -8.51
CA LEU A 6 -18.06 17.80 -8.27
C LEU A 6 -17.70 17.63 -6.79
N SER A 7 -17.44 18.73 -6.09
CA SER A 7 -17.21 18.75 -4.63
C SER A 7 -18.43 18.23 -3.86
N LEU A 8 -19.64 18.68 -4.22
CA LEU A 8 -20.89 18.30 -3.56
C LEU A 8 -21.30 16.83 -3.81
N LEU A 9 -21.04 16.32 -5.01
CA LEU A 9 -21.26 14.91 -5.37
C LEU A 9 -20.23 13.99 -4.70
N SER A 10 -18.97 14.43 -4.61
CA SER A 10 -17.90 13.72 -3.91
C SER A 10 -18.22 13.51 -2.42
N SER A 11 -18.73 14.53 -1.74
CA SER A 11 -18.97 14.46 -0.28
C SER A 11 -20.04 13.44 0.14
N LYS A 12 -21.01 13.13 -0.74
CA LYS A 12 -22.03 12.09 -0.49
C LYS A 12 -21.58 10.69 -0.91
N LEU A 13 -20.70 10.58 -1.91
CA LEU A 13 -20.32 9.31 -2.51
C LEU A 13 -19.04 8.72 -1.94
N VAL A 14 -18.17 9.54 -1.34
CA VAL A 14 -16.86 9.18 -0.83
C VAL A 14 -16.84 9.27 0.68
N HIS A 15 -16.29 8.24 1.34
CA HIS A 15 -16.09 8.24 2.78
C HIS A 15 -15.28 9.47 3.23
N PRO A 16 -15.67 10.20 4.30
CA PRO A 16 -15.00 11.45 4.71
C PRO A 16 -13.48 11.34 4.87
N GLN A 17 -12.99 10.20 5.36
CA GLN A 17 -11.55 9.95 5.54
C GLN A 17 -10.77 9.84 4.21
N LEU A 18 -11.44 9.57 3.09
CA LEU A 18 -10.80 9.42 1.78
C LEU A 18 -10.78 10.75 1.00
N GLN A 19 -11.60 11.73 1.39
CA GLN A 19 -11.69 13.03 0.70
C GLN A 19 -10.34 13.77 0.58
N PRO A 20 -9.48 13.82 1.62
CA PRO A 20 -8.18 14.49 1.52
C PRO A 20 -7.19 13.80 0.55
N MET A 21 -7.40 12.50 0.29
CA MET A 21 -6.61 11.76 -0.70
C MET A 21 -7.13 12.05 -2.11
N VAL A 22 -8.45 11.97 -2.31
CA VAL A 22 -9.10 12.22 -3.60
C VAL A 22 -8.86 13.65 -4.08
N SER A 23 -8.82 14.64 -3.17
CA SER A 23 -8.55 16.04 -3.54
C SER A 23 -7.16 16.27 -4.12
N LYS A 24 -6.22 15.33 -3.96
CA LYS A 24 -4.85 15.40 -4.50
C LYS A 24 -4.69 14.64 -5.81
N MET A 25 -5.74 13.94 -6.26
CA MET A 25 -5.69 13.11 -7.46
C MET A 25 -5.87 13.95 -8.72
N SER A 26 -5.29 13.47 -9.82
CA SER A 26 -5.63 13.98 -11.16
C SER A 26 -7.11 13.70 -11.50
N LEU A 27 -7.64 14.35 -12.52
CA LEU A 27 -9.04 14.11 -12.97
C LEU A 27 -9.27 12.65 -13.37
N LEU A 28 -8.33 12.06 -14.13
CA LEU A 28 -8.41 10.66 -14.54
C LEU A 28 -8.34 9.73 -13.33
N ASP A 29 -7.40 9.97 -12.42
CA ASP A 29 -7.25 9.12 -11.23
C ASP A 29 -8.44 9.23 -10.29
N THR A 30 -9.05 10.42 -10.19
CA THR A 30 -10.29 10.64 -9.45
C THR A 30 -11.44 9.82 -10.06
N PHE A 31 -11.60 9.83 -11.39
CA PHE A 31 -12.58 9.01 -12.08
C PHE A 31 -12.35 7.50 -11.84
N LEU A 32 -11.11 7.05 -11.98
CA LEU A 32 -10.71 5.67 -11.72
C LEU A 32 -10.96 5.27 -10.26
N PHE A 33 -10.69 6.17 -9.31
CA PHE A 33 -10.99 5.97 -7.90
C PHE A 33 -12.49 5.77 -7.68
N TYR A 34 -13.36 6.55 -8.32
CA TYR A 34 -14.81 6.35 -8.21
C TYR A 34 -15.27 4.99 -8.71
N ILE A 35 -14.68 4.48 -9.80
CA ILE A 35 -14.96 3.12 -10.29
C ILE A 35 -14.60 2.09 -9.23
N VAL A 36 -13.35 2.13 -8.73
CA VAL A 36 -12.87 1.20 -7.68
C VAL A 36 -13.75 1.30 -6.43
N HIS A 37 -14.02 2.52 -5.95
CA HIS A 37 -14.81 2.76 -4.76
C HIS A 37 -16.26 2.28 -4.90
N ALA A 38 -16.88 2.40 -6.07
CA ALA A 38 -18.22 1.89 -6.34
C ALA A 38 -18.28 0.35 -6.34
N VAL A 39 -17.22 -0.32 -6.79
CA VAL A 39 -17.10 -1.78 -6.70
C VAL A 39 -16.84 -2.20 -5.25
N ASP A 40 -15.97 -1.48 -4.53
CA ASP A 40 -15.62 -1.75 -3.13
C ASP A 40 -16.82 -1.65 -2.20
N LYS A 41 -17.67 -0.62 -2.36
CA LYS A 41 -18.90 -0.47 -1.57
C LYS A 41 -19.87 -1.65 -1.72
N ARG A 42 -19.77 -2.41 -2.81
CA ARG A 42 -20.55 -3.63 -3.04
C ARG A 42 -19.84 -4.89 -2.57
N GLY A 43 -18.52 -4.85 -2.35
CA GLY A 43 -17.73 -6.00 -1.89
C GLY A 43 -17.67 -7.16 -2.89
N ILE A 44 -17.78 -6.89 -4.20
CA ILE A 44 -17.94 -7.93 -5.23
C ILE A 44 -16.76 -8.10 -6.19
N TRP A 45 -15.67 -7.34 -6.04
CA TRP A 45 -14.57 -7.33 -7.03
C TRP A 45 -14.00 -8.73 -7.30
N HIS A 46 -13.90 -9.57 -6.27
CA HIS A 46 -13.35 -10.93 -6.35
C HIS A 46 -14.36 -11.96 -6.90
N ARG A 47 -15.60 -11.55 -7.20
CA ARG A 47 -16.64 -12.38 -7.82
C ARG A 47 -16.85 -12.06 -9.30
N PHE A 48 -16.11 -11.10 -9.85
CA PHE A 48 -16.18 -10.80 -11.26
C PHE A 48 -15.55 -11.90 -12.14
N PRO A 49 -15.99 -12.02 -13.41
CA PRO A 49 -15.20 -12.72 -14.43
C PRO A 49 -13.75 -12.24 -14.42
N VAL A 50 -12.81 -13.16 -14.67
CA VAL A 50 -11.37 -12.94 -14.47
C VAL A 50 -10.88 -11.64 -15.11
N PHE A 51 -11.25 -11.36 -16.37
CA PHE A 51 -10.80 -10.14 -17.07
C PHE A 51 -11.27 -8.85 -16.39
N LEU A 52 -12.48 -8.82 -15.86
CA LEU A 52 -13.00 -7.67 -15.11
C LEU A 52 -12.33 -7.53 -13.74
N GLY A 53 -12.04 -8.66 -13.07
CA GLY A 53 -11.25 -8.67 -11.84
C GLY A 53 -9.81 -8.15 -12.06
N LEU A 54 -9.17 -8.57 -13.15
CA LEU A 54 -7.83 -8.09 -13.54
C LEU A 54 -7.84 -6.60 -13.88
N ALA A 55 -8.86 -6.11 -14.59
CA ALA A 55 -9.02 -4.68 -14.87
C ALA A 55 -9.16 -3.88 -13.57
N TYR A 56 -10.02 -4.33 -12.64
CA TYR A 56 -10.17 -3.72 -11.32
C TYR A 56 -8.83 -3.70 -10.54
N LEU A 57 -8.11 -4.81 -10.49
CA LEU A 57 -6.82 -4.90 -9.81
C LEU A 57 -5.76 -4.00 -10.47
N GLY A 58 -5.76 -3.91 -11.79
CA GLY A 58 -4.87 -3.03 -12.55
C GLY A 58 -5.07 -1.56 -12.19
N ILE A 59 -6.34 -1.11 -12.15
CA ILE A 59 -6.69 0.25 -11.74
C ILE A 59 -6.29 0.50 -10.28
N ARG A 60 -6.68 -0.40 -9.36
CA ARG A 60 -6.37 -0.25 -7.93
C ARG A 60 -4.87 -0.23 -7.66
N ARG A 61 -4.09 -1.07 -8.34
CA ARG A 61 -2.63 -1.08 -8.28
C ARG A 61 -2.03 0.24 -8.76
N ASN A 62 -2.51 0.78 -9.89
CA ASN A 62 -2.01 2.06 -10.43
C ASN A 62 -2.23 3.22 -9.44
N LEU A 63 -3.43 3.29 -8.84
CA LEU A 63 -3.73 4.29 -7.81
C LEU A 63 -2.79 4.15 -6.61
N ASN A 64 -2.56 2.93 -6.11
CA ASN A 64 -1.63 2.69 -5.01
C ASN A 64 -0.18 3.07 -5.36
N GLN A 65 0.28 2.78 -6.58
CA GLN A 65 1.63 3.17 -7.01
C GLN A 65 1.82 4.70 -7.03
N LYS A 66 0.81 5.44 -7.49
CA LYS A 66 0.87 6.90 -7.56
C LYS A 66 0.73 7.59 -6.21
N TYR A 67 -0.15 7.09 -5.34
CA TYR A 67 -0.57 7.82 -4.13
C TYR A 67 -0.12 7.17 -2.81
N ASN A 68 0.40 5.95 -2.86
CA ASN A 68 0.81 5.15 -1.68
C ASN A 68 2.29 4.71 -1.75
N LEU A 69 3.16 5.43 -2.46
CA LEU A 69 4.61 5.27 -2.35
C LEU A 69 5.21 6.55 -1.77
N LYS A 70 5.71 6.48 -0.53
CA LYS A 70 6.29 7.63 0.18
C LYS A 70 7.74 7.32 0.52
N ALA A 71 8.65 8.07 -0.10
CA ALA A 71 10.07 8.03 0.21
C ALA A 71 10.32 8.52 1.65
N VAL A 72 11.32 7.93 2.31
CA VAL A 72 11.77 8.30 3.65
C VAL A 72 13.28 8.50 3.59
N GLY A 73 13.77 9.61 4.15
CA GLY A 73 15.17 10.01 4.03
C GLY A 73 15.47 10.71 2.69
N LYS A 74 16.75 10.94 2.41
CA LYS A 74 17.24 11.52 1.16
C LYS A 74 17.95 10.43 0.35
N LEU A 75 17.80 10.46 -0.97
CA LEU A 75 18.65 9.69 -1.89
C LEU A 75 20.07 10.26 -1.81
N ALA A 76 21.06 9.41 -1.57
CA ALA A 76 22.42 9.84 -1.21
C ALA A 76 23.53 9.03 -1.90
N GLY A 77 23.20 7.98 -2.64
CA GLY A 77 24.17 7.13 -3.30
C GLY A 77 24.69 7.70 -4.61
N GLY A 78 23.82 8.35 -5.37
CA GLY A 78 24.14 8.87 -6.70
C GLY A 78 24.38 7.77 -7.74
N ARG A 79 24.64 8.19 -8.98
CA ARG A 79 24.87 7.30 -10.12
C ARG A 79 26.21 6.57 -10.03
N TYR A 80 26.27 5.41 -10.68
CA TYR A 80 27.46 4.59 -10.83
C TYR A 80 27.45 3.93 -12.22
N ASP A 81 28.55 3.31 -12.62
CA ASP A 81 28.62 2.53 -13.85
C ASP A 81 28.04 1.14 -13.64
N ILE A 82 26.98 0.81 -14.37
CA ILE A 82 26.25 -0.45 -14.23
C ILE A 82 27.13 -1.64 -14.65
N GLU A 83 28.03 -1.43 -15.61
CA GLU A 83 28.91 -2.49 -16.13
C GLU A 83 29.98 -2.92 -15.10
N GLU A 84 30.25 -2.10 -14.08
CA GLU A 84 31.18 -2.45 -12.99
C GLU A 84 30.56 -3.50 -12.03
N PHE A 85 29.23 -3.56 -11.93
CA PHE A 85 28.51 -4.43 -11.00
C PHE A 85 27.44 -5.30 -11.70
N PRO A 86 27.81 -6.22 -12.61
CA PRO A 86 26.86 -7.11 -13.30
C PRO A 86 26.39 -8.29 -12.42
N TYR A 87 26.39 -8.12 -11.10
CA TYR A 87 26.07 -9.15 -10.12
C TYR A 87 25.44 -8.52 -8.87
N ARG A 88 24.79 -9.35 -8.04
CA ARG A 88 24.23 -8.88 -6.77
C ARG A 88 25.34 -8.75 -5.73
N THR A 89 25.56 -7.54 -5.24
CA THR A 89 26.53 -7.27 -4.17
C THR A 89 26.04 -7.81 -2.82
N ALA A 90 26.98 -8.11 -1.93
CA ALA A 90 26.68 -8.72 -0.63
C ALA A 90 25.86 -7.80 0.30
N ASP A 91 26.02 -6.48 0.17
CA ASP A 91 25.27 -5.48 0.94
C ASP A 91 24.04 -4.91 0.18
N GLY A 92 23.81 -5.36 -1.06
CA GLY A 92 22.70 -4.94 -1.90
C GLY A 92 22.86 -3.56 -2.56
N LYS A 93 24.04 -2.93 -2.48
CA LYS A 93 24.34 -1.70 -3.24
C LYS A 93 24.46 -1.98 -4.74
N TYR A 94 24.48 -0.90 -5.52
CA TYR A 94 24.71 -0.92 -6.97
C TYR A 94 23.65 -1.75 -7.71
N ASN A 95 22.37 -1.49 -7.39
CA ASN A 95 21.23 -2.15 -8.04
C ASN A 95 20.39 -1.14 -8.83
N ASP A 96 19.97 -0.04 -8.20
CA ASP A 96 19.26 1.05 -8.88
C ASP A 96 20.27 1.97 -9.61
N PRO A 97 20.25 2.07 -10.95
CA PRO A 97 21.20 2.89 -11.72
C PRO A 97 21.25 4.37 -11.32
N ASP A 98 20.14 4.92 -10.82
CA ASP A 98 20.05 6.32 -10.42
C ASP A 98 20.47 6.55 -8.96
N ASP A 99 20.56 5.49 -8.15
CA ASP A 99 20.99 5.58 -6.75
C ASP A 99 21.67 4.29 -6.24
N LYS A 100 23.00 4.30 -6.15
CA LYS A 100 23.79 3.11 -5.77
C LYS A 100 23.48 2.52 -4.39
N VAL A 101 22.77 3.24 -3.51
CA VAL A 101 22.42 2.73 -2.16
C VAL A 101 20.98 2.23 -2.07
N THR A 102 20.13 2.48 -3.07
CA THR A 102 18.72 2.08 -2.99
C THR A 102 18.60 0.55 -2.90
N GLY A 103 17.91 0.09 -1.84
CA GLY A 103 17.72 -1.34 -1.55
C GLY A 103 18.87 -2.00 -0.80
N SER A 104 19.95 -1.27 -0.45
CA SER A 104 21.06 -1.83 0.32
C SER A 104 20.76 -1.96 1.81
N SER A 105 21.55 -2.78 2.50
CA SER A 105 21.54 -2.85 3.97
C SER A 105 21.83 -1.48 4.60
N GLY A 106 21.22 -1.21 5.76
CA GLY A 106 21.36 0.06 6.48
C GLY A 106 20.54 1.24 5.92
N THR A 107 19.64 1.00 4.97
CA THR A 107 18.77 2.05 4.41
C THR A 107 17.40 2.14 5.10
N PHE A 108 16.69 3.26 4.89
CA PHE A 108 15.39 3.51 5.50
C PHE A 108 14.29 2.60 4.91
N PHE A 109 13.35 2.20 5.77
CA PHE A 109 12.07 1.66 5.30
C PHE A 109 11.20 2.79 4.72
N GLY A 110 10.75 2.61 3.47
CA GLY A 110 9.72 3.45 2.87
C GLY A 110 8.36 3.30 3.57
N ARG A 111 7.37 4.11 3.15
CA ARG A 111 6.00 4.03 3.69
C ARG A 111 4.94 3.99 2.60
N ASN A 112 3.85 3.25 2.85
CA ASN A 112 2.67 3.30 1.99
C ASN A 112 1.57 4.25 2.48
N MET A 113 1.63 4.64 3.76
CA MET A 113 0.69 5.54 4.41
C MET A 113 1.47 6.63 5.14
N SER A 114 0.87 7.81 5.28
CA SER A 114 1.45 8.84 6.14
C SER A 114 1.52 8.29 7.58
N PRO A 115 2.57 8.64 8.36
CA PRO A 115 2.62 8.29 9.78
C PRO A 115 1.33 8.71 10.48
N SER A 116 0.81 7.84 11.33
CA SER A 116 -0.41 8.14 12.09
C SER A 116 -0.14 9.29 13.05
N THR A 117 -1.06 10.25 13.10
CA THR A 117 -1.11 11.33 14.09
C THR A 117 -1.96 10.95 15.30
N SER A 118 -2.32 9.66 15.42
CA SER A 118 -3.12 9.14 16.52
C SER A 118 -2.56 9.55 17.87
N ARG A 119 -3.46 9.98 18.76
CA ARG A 119 -3.15 10.30 20.15
C ARG A 119 -3.17 9.05 21.05
N TYR A 120 -3.63 7.90 20.55
CA TYR A 120 -3.57 6.66 21.31
C TYR A 120 -2.12 6.34 21.66
N GLY A 121 -1.87 6.15 22.94
CA GLY A 121 -0.54 5.86 23.46
C GLY A 121 -0.06 4.48 23.04
N LEU A 122 1.25 4.26 23.10
CA LEU A 122 1.87 2.95 22.83
C LEU A 122 1.27 1.83 23.71
N MET A 123 0.74 2.19 24.88
CA MET A 123 0.18 1.28 25.87
C MET A 123 -1.35 1.33 25.99
N ASP A 124 -2.08 1.93 25.03
CA ASP A 124 -3.53 2.07 25.10
C ASP A 124 -4.25 1.45 23.87
N PRO A 125 -4.92 0.29 24.03
CA PRO A 125 -4.89 -0.59 25.21
C PRO A 125 -3.51 -1.23 25.40
N HIS A 126 -3.24 -1.73 26.62
CA HIS A 126 -1.93 -2.33 26.92
C HIS A 126 -1.65 -3.52 25.98
N PRO A 127 -0.49 -3.60 25.30
CA PRO A 127 -0.20 -4.64 24.30
C PRO A 127 -0.39 -6.07 24.81
N SER A 128 -0.03 -6.34 26.07
CA SER A 128 -0.25 -7.66 26.69
C SER A 128 -1.72 -8.06 26.78
N VAL A 129 -2.64 -7.10 26.92
CA VAL A 129 -4.09 -7.37 26.92
C VAL A 129 -4.53 -7.79 25.53
N VAL A 130 -4.07 -7.11 24.48
CA VAL A 130 -4.33 -7.49 23.09
C VAL A 130 -3.76 -8.88 22.80
N ALA A 131 -2.50 -9.13 23.18
CA ALA A 131 -1.85 -10.43 22.99
C ALA A 131 -2.62 -11.56 23.68
N ALA A 132 -2.94 -11.41 24.97
CA ALA A 132 -3.61 -12.44 25.74
C ALA A 132 -5.07 -12.68 25.31
N LYS A 133 -5.81 -11.62 24.96
CA LYS A 133 -7.24 -11.74 24.65
C LYS A 133 -7.55 -12.04 23.19
N LEU A 134 -6.73 -11.56 22.25
CA LEU A 134 -7.05 -11.59 20.82
C LEU A 134 -6.07 -12.42 19.98
N LEU A 135 -4.81 -12.63 20.42
CA LEU A 135 -3.79 -13.28 19.59
C LEU A 135 -3.35 -14.66 20.12
N ALA A 136 -3.43 -14.88 21.43
CA ALA A 136 -3.07 -16.16 22.03
C ALA A 136 -3.93 -17.27 21.42
N ARG A 137 -3.26 -18.26 20.80
CA ARG A 137 -3.91 -19.42 20.19
C ARG A 137 -4.67 -20.19 21.27
N LYS A 138 -5.99 -20.33 21.10
CA LYS A 138 -6.84 -21.17 21.96
C LYS A 138 -6.98 -22.57 21.36
N GLU A 139 -7.38 -22.60 20.11
CA GLU A 139 -7.49 -23.81 19.31
C GLU A 139 -6.67 -23.63 18.03
N PHE A 140 -6.09 -24.71 17.54
CA PHE A 140 -5.36 -24.67 16.29
C PHE A 140 -6.34 -24.70 15.11
N VAL A 141 -6.29 -23.67 14.27
CA VAL A 141 -7.02 -23.60 13.00
C VAL A 141 -5.99 -23.63 11.88
N ASP A 142 -6.07 -24.64 11.02
CA ASP A 142 -5.18 -24.80 9.87
C ASP A 142 -5.78 -24.19 8.58
N THR A 143 -5.06 -24.37 7.47
CA THR A 143 -5.49 -23.93 6.13
C THR A 143 -6.00 -25.12 5.28
N GLY A 144 -6.31 -26.25 5.92
CA GLY A 144 -6.61 -27.52 5.27
C GLY A 144 -5.50 -27.96 4.30
N LYS A 145 -5.87 -28.15 3.03
CA LYS A 145 -4.94 -28.54 1.96
C LYS A 145 -4.38 -27.34 1.18
N GLN A 146 -4.79 -26.11 1.50
CA GLN A 146 -4.47 -24.94 0.70
C GLN A 146 -3.02 -24.47 0.89
N PHE A 147 -2.46 -24.59 2.10
CA PHE A 147 -1.16 -23.99 2.42
C PHE A 147 -0.36 -24.83 3.43
N ASN A 148 0.67 -25.53 2.95
CA ASN A 148 1.45 -26.48 3.74
C ASN A 148 2.63 -25.81 4.50
N MET A 149 3.38 -26.60 5.29
CA MET A 149 4.51 -26.09 6.08
C MET A 149 5.72 -25.65 5.24
N LEU A 150 5.88 -26.18 4.03
CA LEU A 150 6.91 -25.69 3.10
C LEU A 150 6.61 -24.26 2.65
N ALA A 151 5.34 -23.94 2.41
CA ALA A 151 4.93 -22.58 2.04
C ALA A 151 4.99 -21.59 3.23
N CYS A 152 4.95 -22.09 4.47
CA CYS A 152 5.09 -21.29 5.68
C CYS A 152 6.54 -20.96 6.03
N SER A 153 7.49 -21.79 5.57
CA SER A 153 8.92 -21.68 5.90
C SER A 153 9.61 -20.60 5.09
#